data_AF-A0A7S1M7J3-F1
#
_entry.id   AF-A0A7S1M7J3-F1
#
_cell.length_a   1.000
_cell.length_b   1.000
_cell.length_c   1.000
_cell.angle_alpha   90.00
_cell.angle_beta   90.00
_cell.angle_gamma   90.00
#
_symmetry.space_group_name_H-M   'P 1'
#
loop_
_entity.id
_entity.type
_entity.pdbx_description
1 polymer ?
#
loop_
_entity_poly.entity_id
_entity_poly.type
_entity_poly.pdbx_seq_one_letter_code
_entity_poly.pdbx_strand_id
1 'polypeptide(L)'
;RRPFSSMLRAADAMCKDITRATVWERRGAQRLAASGEWELAGQAELPWPSMVLAASKEALYSKAGAVRHFISFARVACEDFRSRVVTGEAPQFLSTRYGLSEEEARNFISETTWTCRHDVDPRAVKRALQHLQRAGFLDAARAYDPAR
;
A
#
# COMPACT_ATOMS: atom_id res chain seq x y z
N ARG A 1 -9.92 -0.36 -20.55
CA ARG A 1 -10.49 -1.43 -19.69
C ARG A 1 -10.70 -0.84 -18.30
N ARG A 2 -11.85 -1.06 -17.65
CA ARG A 2 -12.07 -0.55 -16.28
C ARG A 2 -11.35 -1.48 -15.28
N PRO A 3 -10.59 -0.94 -14.32
CA PRO A 3 -10.00 -1.76 -13.26
C PRO A 3 -11.09 -2.35 -12.35
N PHE A 4 -10.79 -3.47 -11.72
CA PHE A 4 -11.66 -4.03 -10.68
C PHE A 4 -11.59 -3.15 -9.42
N SER A 5 -12.75 -2.87 -8.83
CA SER A 5 -12.85 -2.11 -7.58
C SER A 5 -12.75 -2.99 -6.32
N SER A 6 -12.78 -4.31 -6.48
CA SER A 6 -12.68 -5.26 -5.37
C SER A 6 -12.22 -6.64 -5.86
N MET A 7 -11.63 -7.41 -4.94
CA MET A 7 -11.17 -8.78 -5.19
C MET A 7 -12.32 -9.73 -5.51
N LEU A 8 -13.49 -9.57 -4.89
CA LEU A 8 -14.69 -10.35 -5.20
C LEU A 8 -15.11 -10.20 -6.67
N ARG A 9 -15.03 -8.98 -7.22
CA ARG A 9 -15.35 -8.74 -8.64
C ARG A 9 -14.29 -9.30 -9.58
N ALA A 10 -13.02 -9.27 -9.17
CA ALA A 10 -11.97 -9.91 -9.93
C ALA A 10 -12.15 -11.43 -9.97
N ALA A 11 -12.45 -12.05 -8.83
CA ALA A 11 -12.71 -13.49 -8.73
C ALA A 11 -13.91 -13.91 -9.59
N ASP A 12 -15.03 -13.20 -9.51
CA ASP A 12 -16.21 -13.46 -10.36
C ASP A 12 -15.88 -13.36 -11.86
N ALA A 13 -15.07 -12.38 -12.28
CA ALA A 13 -14.66 -12.23 -13.68
C ALA A 13 -13.70 -13.33 -14.15
N MET A 14 -12.82 -13.82 -13.27
CA MET A 14 -11.94 -14.97 -13.54
C MET A 14 -12.78 -16.26 -13.70
N CYS A 15 -13.73 -16.52 -12.79
CA CYS A 15 -14.60 -17.70 -12.85
C CYS A 15 -15.50 -17.73 -14.10
N LYS A 16 -15.82 -16.56 -14.66
CA LYS A 16 -16.63 -16.41 -15.89
C LYS A 16 -15.78 -16.35 -17.17
N ASP A 17 -14.48 -16.61 -17.09
CA ASP A 17 -13.52 -16.52 -18.20
C ASP A 17 -13.48 -15.15 -18.91
N ILE A 18 -13.97 -14.09 -18.25
CA ILE A 18 -13.94 -12.71 -18.78
C ILE A 18 -12.51 -12.16 -18.71
N THR A 19 -11.76 -12.58 -17.68
CA THR A 19 -10.38 -12.20 -17.44
C THR A 19 -9.53 -13.45 -17.24
N ARG A 20 -8.35 -13.50 -17.85
CA ARG A 20 -7.40 -14.64 -17.72
C ARG A 20 -6.36 -14.46 -16.62
N ALA A 21 -6.09 -13.22 -16.22
CA ALA A 21 -5.12 -12.90 -15.19
C ALA A 21 -5.50 -11.60 -14.48
N THR A 22 -5.33 -11.58 -13.16
CA THR A 22 -5.54 -10.40 -12.32
C THR A 22 -4.26 -10.11 -11.53
N VAL A 23 -3.94 -8.82 -11.36
CA VAL A 23 -2.88 -8.37 -10.46
C VAL A 23 -3.51 -7.85 -9.18
N TRP A 24 -3.01 -8.30 -8.02
CA TRP A 24 -3.53 -7.89 -6.72
C TRP A 24 -2.40 -7.84 -5.68
N GLU A 25 -2.68 -7.25 -4.52
CA GLU A 25 -1.77 -7.32 -3.38
C GLU A 25 -1.66 -8.77 -2.87
N ARG A 26 -0.42 -9.23 -2.63
CA ARG A 26 -0.08 -10.63 -2.35
C ARG A 26 -0.91 -11.21 -1.20
N ARG A 27 -0.97 -10.52 -0.06
CA ARG A 27 -1.64 -11.02 1.15
C ARG A 27 -3.16 -11.05 0.97
N GLY A 28 -3.72 -10.07 0.28
CA GLY A 28 -5.13 -10.05 -0.08
C GLY A 28 -5.53 -11.25 -0.93
N ALA A 29 -4.73 -11.60 -1.95
CA ALA A 29 -5.01 -12.72 -2.84
C ALA A 29 -4.59 -14.09 -2.29
N GLN A 30 -3.85 -14.14 -1.18
CA GLN A 30 -3.27 -15.37 -0.64
C GLN A 30 -4.31 -16.45 -0.35
N ARG A 31 -5.51 -16.08 0.12
CA ARG A 31 -6.59 -17.05 0.39
C ARG A 31 -7.08 -17.77 -0.86
N LEU A 32 -7.17 -17.06 -1.99
CA LEU A 32 -7.61 -17.61 -3.27
C LEU A 32 -6.53 -18.49 -3.90
N ALA A 33 -5.25 -18.14 -3.69
CA ALA A 33 -4.15 -19.01 -4.08
C ALA A 33 -4.09 -20.28 -3.21
N ALA A 34 -4.29 -20.15 -1.90
CA ALA A 34 -4.27 -21.28 -0.96
C ALA A 34 -5.45 -22.25 -1.14
N SER A 35 -6.62 -21.78 -1.61
CA SER A 35 -7.75 -22.65 -1.93
C SER A 35 -7.58 -23.41 -3.26
N GLY A 36 -6.55 -23.07 -4.06
CA GLY A 36 -6.35 -23.61 -5.40
C GLY A 36 -7.27 -23.00 -6.46
N GLU A 37 -8.09 -22.00 -6.10
CA GLU A 37 -8.92 -21.28 -7.08
C GLU A 37 -8.06 -20.44 -8.03
N TRP A 38 -6.98 -19.85 -7.52
CA TRP A 38 -6.05 -19.04 -8.31
C TRP A 38 -4.65 -19.68 -8.31
N GLU A 39 -3.97 -19.60 -9.45
CA GLU A 39 -2.55 -19.93 -9.55
C GLU A 39 -1.71 -18.66 -9.53
N LEU A 40 -0.61 -18.66 -8.76
CA LEU A 40 0.33 -17.56 -8.74
C LEU A 40 1.19 -17.55 -10.01
N ALA A 41 0.85 -16.68 -10.96
CA ALA A 41 1.62 -16.53 -12.20
C ALA A 41 2.94 -15.76 -12.02
N GLY A 42 3.04 -14.90 -11.01
CA GLY A 42 4.25 -14.11 -10.74
C GLY A 42 4.06 -13.07 -9.64
N GLN A 43 5.18 -12.49 -9.19
CA GLN A 43 5.22 -11.44 -8.19
C GLN A 43 6.13 -10.30 -8.66
N ALA A 44 5.76 -9.07 -8.30
CA ALA A 44 6.56 -7.89 -8.57
C ALA A 44 6.55 -6.99 -7.34
N GLU A 45 7.73 -6.58 -6.90
CA GLU A 45 7.89 -5.56 -5.86
C GLU A 45 7.58 -4.18 -6.44
N LEU A 46 6.90 -3.35 -5.67
CA LEU A 46 6.66 -1.96 -6.06
C LEU A 46 7.98 -1.19 -5.94
N PRO A 47 8.44 -0.47 -6.98
CA PRO A 47 9.69 0.27 -6.93
C PRO A 47 9.58 1.60 -6.13
N TRP A 48 8.48 1.80 -5.41
CA TRP A 48 8.15 2.96 -4.59
C TRP A 48 7.34 2.55 -3.34
N PRO A 49 7.24 3.43 -2.32
CA PRO A 49 6.43 3.16 -1.14
C PRO A 49 4.96 2.88 -1.49
N SER A 50 4.38 1.84 -0.90
CA SER A 50 2.98 1.44 -1.14
C SER A 50 1.96 2.38 -0.52
N MET A 51 2.35 3.20 0.47
CA MET A 51 1.48 4.18 1.13
C MET A 51 2.17 5.54 1.28
N VAL A 52 1.38 6.61 1.10
CA VAL A 52 1.83 8.00 1.24
C VAL A 52 0.77 8.84 1.95
N LEU A 53 1.21 9.87 2.67
CA LEU A 53 0.33 10.92 3.19
C LEU A 53 0.29 12.06 2.18
N ALA A 54 -0.91 12.48 1.77
CA ALA A 54 -1.12 13.59 0.86
C ALA A 54 -1.92 14.70 1.56
N ALA A 55 -1.54 15.95 1.34
CA ALA A 55 -2.24 17.12 1.84
C ALA A 55 -2.51 18.09 0.68
N SER A 56 -3.64 18.80 0.73
CA SER A 56 -3.91 19.87 -0.23
C SER A 56 -2.97 21.05 0.01
N LYS A 57 -2.72 21.85 -1.04
CA LYS A 57 -1.95 23.10 -0.92
C LYS A 57 -2.56 24.01 0.15
N GLU A 58 -3.88 24.16 0.16
CA GLU A 58 -4.60 24.95 1.17
C GLU A 58 -4.34 24.46 2.60
N ALA A 59 -4.37 23.16 2.85
CA ALA A 59 -4.07 22.61 4.17
C ALA A 59 -2.61 22.86 4.57
N LEU A 60 -1.67 22.79 3.62
CA LEU A 60 -0.28 23.14 3.88
C LEU A 60 -0.09 24.64 4.18
N TYR A 61 -0.82 25.53 3.51
CA TYR A 61 -0.74 26.97 3.77
C TYR A 61 -1.41 27.39 5.08
N SER A 62 -2.62 26.89 5.34
CA SER A 62 -3.44 27.33 6.48
C SER A 62 -3.22 26.52 7.76
N LYS A 63 -2.72 25.28 7.65
CA LYS A 63 -2.69 24.29 8.74
C LYS A 63 -1.37 23.51 8.81
N ALA A 64 -0.25 24.07 8.35
CA ALA A 64 1.07 23.41 8.38
C ALA A 64 1.42 22.79 9.73
N GLY A 65 1.15 23.50 10.84
CA GLY A 65 1.40 23.02 12.20
C GLY A 65 0.59 21.75 12.53
N ALA A 66 -0.69 21.74 12.18
CA ALA A 66 -1.56 20.57 12.40
C ALA A 66 -1.15 19.37 11.53
N VAL A 67 -0.74 19.62 10.28
CA VAL A 67 -0.21 18.57 9.39
C VAL A 67 1.05 17.95 9.97
N ARG A 68 2.00 18.76 10.45
CA ARG A 68 3.23 18.27 11.10
C ARG A 68 2.92 17.48 12.37
N HIS A 69 2.00 17.99 13.19
CA HIS A 69 1.57 17.31 14.41
C HIS A 69 0.94 15.94 14.09
N PHE A 70 0.07 15.86 13.08
CA PHE A 70 -0.51 14.60 12.63
C PHE A 70 0.54 13.59 12.16
N ILE A 71 1.53 14.02 11.38
CA ILE A 71 2.62 13.13 10.93
C ILE A 71 3.43 12.61 12.13
N SER A 72 3.72 13.47 13.11
CA SER A 72 4.41 13.05 14.34
C SER A 72 3.57 12.07 15.16
N PHE A 73 2.28 12.31 15.30
CA PHE A 73 1.35 11.42 15.98
C PHE A 73 1.28 10.05 15.28
N ALA A 74 1.11 10.04 13.95
CA ALA A 74 1.07 8.82 13.16
C ALA A 74 2.36 8.00 13.31
N ARG A 75 3.51 8.66 13.34
CA ARG A 75 4.80 8.01 13.62
C ARG A 75 4.81 7.30 14.98
N VAL A 76 4.41 8.00 16.04
CA VAL A 76 4.36 7.42 17.40
C VAL A 76 3.37 6.26 17.44
N ALA A 77 2.21 6.40 16.80
CA ALA A 77 1.22 5.32 16.72
C ALA A 77 1.77 4.07 15.99
N CYS A 78 2.55 4.24 14.92
CA CYS A 78 3.22 3.13 14.25
C CYS A 78 4.31 2.48 15.13
N GLU A 79 5.08 3.28 15.87
CA GLU A 79 6.11 2.78 16.78
C GLU A 79 5.48 1.99 17.95
N ASP A 80 4.40 2.51 18.54
CA ASP A 80 3.60 1.84 19.58
C ASP A 80 2.94 0.55 19.06
N PHE A 81 2.32 0.59 17.88
CA PHE A 81 1.73 -0.60 17.28
C PHE A 81 2.78 -1.71 17.05
N ARG A 82 4.00 -1.34 16.64
CA ARG A 82 5.10 -2.29 16.45
C ARG A 82 5.63 -2.86 17.77
N SER A 83 5.75 -2.06 18.82
CA SER A 83 6.27 -2.53 20.11
C SER A 83 5.35 -3.58 20.74
N ARG A 84 4.04 -3.45 20.51
CA ARG A 84 2.98 -4.37 20.93
C ARG A 84 2.96 -5.73 20.21
N VAL A 85 3.88 -5.97 19.27
CA VAL A 85 4.13 -7.32 18.74
C VAL A 85 4.64 -8.24 19.85
N VAL A 86 5.46 -7.72 20.76
CA VAL A 86 6.07 -8.51 21.86
C VAL A 86 5.00 -9.01 22.83
N THR A 87 4.01 -8.16 23.13
CA THR A 87 2.88 -8.51 24.01
C THR A 87 1.77 -9.30 23.30
N GLY A 88 1.81 -9.41 21.98
CA GLY A 88 0.80 -10.12 21.18
C GLY A 88 -0.44 -9.30 20.83
N GLU A 89 -0.60 -8.09 21.37
CA GLU A 89 -1.78 -7.24 21.14
C GLU A 89 -1.93 -6.83 19.67
N ALA A 90 -0.83 -6.46 19.01
CA ALA A 90 -0.87 -6.03 17.60
C ALA A 90 -1.26 -7.18 16.64
N PRO A 91 -0.66 -8.39 16.74
CA PRO A 91 -1.15 -9.55 16.01
C PRO A 91 -2.62 -9.90 16.30
N GLN A 92 -3.05 -9.85 17.56
CA GLN A 92 -4.43 -10.12 17.94
C GLN A 92 -5.39 -9.13 17.30
N PHE A 93 -5.07 -7.83 17.32
CA PHE A 93 -5.85 -6.80 16.65
C PHE A 93 -6.01 -7.10 15.15
N LEU A 94 -4.92 -7.45 14.46
CA LEU A 94 -4.98 -7.78 13.04
C LEU A 94 -5.79 -9.03 12.76
N SER A 95 -5.67 -10.04 13.61
CA SER A 95 -6.43 -11.27 13.51
C SER A 95 -7.93 -11.02 13.68
N THR A 96 -8.34 -10.29 14.71
CA THR A 96 -9.75 -9.96 14.94
C THR A 96 -10.31 -9.05 13.86
N ARG A 97 -9.55 -8.03 13.42
CA ARG A 97 -10.08 -6.99 12.53
C ARG A 97 -10.06 -7.38 11.05
N TYR A 98 -9.06 -8.14 10.63
CA TYR A 98 -8.78 -8.47 9.23
C TYR A 98 -8.77 -9.98 8.97
N GLY A 99 -9.04 -10.81 9.97
CA GLY A 99 -9.12 -12.26 9.85
C GLY A 99 -7.78 -12.94 9.61
N LEU A 100 -6.66 -12.26 9.84
CA LEU A 100 -5.34 -12.87 9.67
C LEU A 100 -5.11 -13.96 10.73
N SER A 101 -4.36 -15.00 10.38
CA SER A 101 -3.78 -15.87 11.41
C SER A 101 -2.79 -15.07 12.26
N GLU A 102 -2.50 -15.53 13.47
CA GLU A 102 -1.51 -14.85 14.32
C GLU A 102 -0.12 -14.82 13.65
N GLU A 103 0.24 -15.91 12.97
CA GLU A 103 1.48 -16.01 12.19
C GLU A 103 1.51 -15.01 11.02
N GLU A 104 0.44 -14.95 10.23
CA GLU A 104 0.31 -14.00 9.11
C GLU A 104 0.41 -12.55 9.60
N ALA A 105 -0.20 -12.26 10.75
CA ALA A 105 -0.16 -10.95 11.38
C ALA A 105 1.24 -10.58 11.89
N ARG A 106 1.95 -11.52 12.54
CA ARG A 106 3.35 -11.32 12.95
C ARG A 106 4.25 -11.08 11.75
N ASN A 107 4.11 -11.90 10.70
CA ASN A 107 4.85 -11.77 9.45
C ASN A 107 4.52 -10.46 8.73
N PHE A 108 3.28 -9.99 8.78
CA PHE A 108 2.90 -8.68 8.24
C PHE A 108 3.66 -7.55 8.92
N ILE A 109 3.69 -7.54 10.25
CA ILE A 109 4.31 -6.44 10.99
C ILE A 109 5.84 -6.44 10.80
N SER A 110 6.47 -7.63 10.75
CA SER A 110 7.91 -7.78 10.60
C SER A 110 8.44 -7.49 9.19
N GLU A 111 7.72 -7.93 8.15
CA GLU A 111 8.11 -7.68 6.74
C GLU A 111 7.83 -6.24 6.30
N THR A 112 6.92 -5.54 6.98
CA THR A 112 6.57 -4.17 6.62
C THR A 112 7.69 -3.21 7.03
N THR A 113 8.20 -2.45 6.06
CA THR A 113 9.09 -1.31 6.35
C THR A 113 8.25 -0.09 6.71
N TRP A 114 8.32 0.35 7.97
CA TRP A 114 7.52 1.45 8.49
C TRP A 114 8.30 2.77 8.40
N THR A 115 7.75 3.77 7.73
CA THR A 115 8.31 5.12 7.70
C THR A 115 7.18 6.15 7.74
N CYS A 116 7.20 7.01 8.76
CA CYS A 116 6.29 8.15 8.89
C CYS A 116 7.12 9.40 9.16
N ARG A 117 7.39 10.16 8.10
CA ARG A 117 8.22 11.37 8.15
C ARG A 117 7.59 12.45 7.27
N HIS A 118 7.92 13.70 7.55
CA HIS A 118 7.43 14.84 6.80
C HIS A 118 8.39 15.23 5.66
N ASP A 119 9.64 14.80 5.72
CA ASP A 119 10.59 14.86 4.61
C ASP A 119 10.35 13.70 3.63
N VAL A 120 10.28 14.04 2.35
CA VAL A 120 10.15 13.08 1.25
C VAL A 120 11.37 13.26 0.35
N ASP A 121 12.10 12.18 0.06
CA ASP A 121 13.15 12.19 -0.96
C ASP A 121 12.52 12.49 -2.33
N PRO A 122 12.78 13.65 -2.96
CA PRO A 122 12.20 13.98 -4.26
C PRO A 122 12.60 12.97 -5.34
N ARG A 123 13.73 12.27 -5.16
CA ARG A 123 14.16 11.22 -6.09
C ARG A 123 13.24 10.01 -6.04
N ALA A 124 12.62 9.69 -4.91
CA ALA A 124 11.64 8.60 -4.80
C ALA A 124 10.39 8.90 -5.66
N VAL A 125 9.88 10.13 -5.58
CA VAL A 125 8.75 10.59 -6.41
C VAL A 125 9.15 10.60 -7.88
N LYS A 126 10.33 11.15 -8.22
CA LYS A 126 10.84 11.18 -9.58
C LYS A 126 10.99 9.78 -10.18
N ARG A 127 11.52 8.80 -9.43
CA ARG A 127 11.66 7.41 -9.89
C ARG A 127 10.30 6.78 -10.21
N ALA A 128 9.28 7.03 -9.39
CA ALA A 128 7.92 6.55 -9.64
C ALA A 128 7.33 7.17 -10.91
N LEU A 129 7.43 8.49 -11.07
CA LEU A 129 6.96 9.19 -12.27
C LEU A 129 7.65 8.68 -13.53
N GLN A 130 8.97 8.49 -13.50
CA GLN A 130 9.74 7.95 -14.62
C GLN A 130 9.32 6.52 -14.99
N HIS A 131 9.03 5.66 -14.01
CA HIS A 131 8.50 4.32 -14.29
C HIS A 131 7.13 4.38 -14.94
N LEU A 132 6.22 5.21 -14.43
CA LEU A 132 4.89 5.39 -15.00
C LEU A 132 4.95 5.94 -16.44
N GLN A 133 5.89 6.84 -16.73
CA GLN A 133 6.14 7.33 -18.09
C GLN A 133 6.65 6.23 -19.02
N ARG A 134 7.68 5.48 -18.60
CA ARG A 134 8.22 4.36 -19.40
C ARG A 134 7.17 3.28 -19.68
N ALA A 135 6.27 3.05 -18.74
CA ALA A 135 5.16 2.11 -18.88
C ALA A 135 3.96 2.68 -19.66
N GLY A 136 4.00 3.95 -20.09
CA GLY A 136 2.92 4.58 -20.86
C GLY A 136 1.69 4.99 -20.05
N PHE A 137 1.77 4.99 -18.71
CA PHE A 137 0.67 5.42 -17.82
C PHE A 137 0.66 6.93 -17.55
N LEU A 138 1.76 7.63 -17.85
CA LEU A 138 1.87 9.07 -17.69
C LEU A 138 2.40 9.72 -18.97
N ASP A 139 1.70 10.73 -19.46
CA ASP A 139 2.15 11.57 -20.57
C ASP A 139 3.39 12.39 -20.14
N ALA A 140 4.36 12.58 -21.04
CA ALA A 140 5.51 13.45 -20.84
C ALA A 140 5.10 14.88 -20.48
N ALA A 141 3.97 15.37 -21.00
CA ALA A 141 3.44 16.70 -20.67
C ALA A 141 2.88 16.81 -19.24
N ARG A 142 2.57 15.69 -18.59
CA ARG A 142 2.08 15.63 -17.20
C ARG A 142 3.18 15.31 -16.18
N ALA A 143 4.44 15.37 -16.60
CA ALA A 143 5.57 15.27 -15.70
C ALA A 143 5.59 16.45 -14.72
N TYR A 144 4.93 16.29 -13.57
CA TYR A 144 5.02 17.27 -12.49
C TYR A 144 6.45 17.32 -11.98
N ASP A 145 7.02 18.53 -11.88
CA ASP A 145 8.29 18.74 -11.18
C ASP A 145 8.02 18.69 -9.68
N PRO A 146 8.44 17.63 -8.94
CA PRO A 146 8.20 17.53 -7.51
C PRO A 146 8.90 18.64 -6.69
N ALA A 147 9.73 19.48 -7.32
CA ALA A 147 10.36 20.65 -6.69
C ALA A 147 9.60 21.98 -6.90
N ARG A 148 8.51 22.00 -7.69
CA ARG A 148 7.60 23.15 -7.88
C ARG A 148 6.32 22.99 -7.07
#